data_AF-A0A6C0D6V0-F1
#
_entry.id   AF-A0A6C0D6V0-F1
#
_cell.length_a   1.000
_cell.length_b   1.000
_cell.length_c   1.000
_cell.angle_alpha   90.00
_cell.angle_beta   90.00
_cell.angle_gamma   90.00
#
_symmetry.space_group_name_H-M   'P 1'
#
loop_
_entity.id
_entity.type
_entity.pdbx_description
1 polymer ?
#
loop_
_entity_poly.entity_id
_entity_poly.type
_entity_poly.pdbx_seq_one_letter_code
_entity_poly.pdbx_strand_id
1 'polypeptide(L)'
;MEELIYHIQSLEGYMPKYVTYISNYKDKNKFKEAFIRHKMNKVLTLANDLLINNKGGCNWDNIETLEDAGYHIGPGEQDRFGWVTGIIGTSKGDIVFG
;
A
#
# COMPACT_ATOMS: atom_id res chain seq x y z
N MET A 1 -0.96 -7.01 10.85
CA MET A 1 0.03 -7.25 9.78
C MET A 1 -0.42 -8.32 8.79
N GLU A 2 -0.80 -9.51 9.23
CA GLU A 2 -1.25 -10.60 8.33
C GLU A 2 -2.38 -10.18 7.36
N GLU A 3 -3.37 -9.43 7.85
CA GLU A 3 -4.46 -8.93 7.01
C GLU A 3 -3.96 -8.00 5.89
N LEU A 4 -3.04 -7.08 6.21
CA LEU A 4 -2.44 -6.17 5.22
C LEU A 4 -1.69 -6.95 4.13
N ILE A 5 -0.86 -7.92 4.53
CA ILE A 5 -0.11 -8.78 3.61
C ILE A 5 -1.07 -9.56 2.70
N TYR A 6 -2.13 -10.16 3.26
CA TYR A 6 -3.15 -10.87 2.47
C TYR A 6 -3.79 -9.98 1.41
N HIS A 7 -4.12 -8.74 1.77
CA HIS A 7 -4.71 -7.80 0.82
C HIS A 7 -3.74 -7.36 -0.28
N ILE A 8 -2.45 -7.17 0.04
CA ILE A 8 -1.40 -6.85 -0.95
C ILE A 8 -1.23 -8.03 -1.92
N GLN A 9 -1.05 -9.25 -1.43
CA GLN A 9 -0.91 -10.46 -2.26
C GLN A 9 -2.13 -10.68 -3.16
N SER A 10 -3.33 -10.45 -2.61
CA SER A 10 -4.56 -10.52 -3.39
C SER A 10 -4.52 -9.53 -4.56
N LEU A 11 -4.16 -8.26 -4.32
CA LEU A 11 -4.04 -7.26 -5.38
C LEU A 11 -3.01 -7.65 -6.45
N GLU A 12 -1.84 -8.18 -6.05
CA GLU A 12 -0.80 -8.62 -6.98
C GLU A 12 -1.29 -9.75 -7.92
N GLY A 13 -2.20 -10.61 -7.44
CA GLY A 13 -2.81 -11.67 -8.23
C GLY A 13 -3.82 -11.18 -9.28
N TYR A 14 -4.49 -10.04 -9.04
CA TYR A 14 -5.51 -9.50 -9.95
C TYR A 14 -5.00 -8.38 -10.87
N MET A 15 -3.85 -7.78 -10.54
CA MET A 15 -3.33 -6.62 -11.25
C MET A 15 -2.06 -6.92 -12.07
N PRO A 16 -2.06 -6.60 -13.38
CA PRO A 16 -0.87 -6.80 -14.21
C PRO A 16 0.25 -5.79 -13.87
N LYS A 17 -0.12 -4.57 -13.49
CA LYS A 17 0.77 -3.50 -13.01
C LYS A 17 -0.05 -2.48 -12.23
N TYR A 18 0.48 -1.96 -11.13
CA TYR A 18 -0.11 -0.84 -10.42
C TYR A 18 0.08 0.44 -11.23
N VAL A 19 -1.03 1.16 -11.41
CA VAL A 19 -1.01 2.52 -11.96
C VAL A 19 -0.62 3.44 -10.81
N THR A 20 0.14 4.50 -11.09
CA THR A 20 0.64 5.49 -10.13
C THR A 20 -0.38 5.94 -9.08
N TYR A 21 -1.67 5.89 -9.44
CA TYR A 21 -2.78 6.02 -8.51
C TYR A 21 -3.88 5.01 -8.83
N ILE A 22 -4.03 3.96 -8.01
CA ILE A 22 -5.10 2.94 -8.19
C ILE A 22 -6.50 3.52 -7.94
N SER A 23 -6.62 4.67 -7.25
CA SER A 23 -7.86 5.46 -7.18
C SER A 23 -8.42 5.82 -8.57
N ASN A 24 -7.56 5.86 -9.59
CA ASN A 24 -7.93 6.12 -10.98
C ASN A 24 -8.03 4.86 -11.84
N TYR A 25 -7.94 3.66 -11.25
CA TYR A 25 -8.06 2.39 -11.97
C TYR A 25 -9.41 2.28 -12.67
N LYS A 26 -9.39 1.94 -13.97
CA LYS A 26 -10.57 1.72 -14.81
C LYS A 26 -10.44 0.39 -15.53
N ASP A 27 -11.49 -0.40 -15.52
CA ASP A 27 -11.57 -1.65 -16.29
C ASP A 27 -12.91 -1.68 -17.04
N LYS A 28 -12.94 -2.36 -18.19
CA LYS A 28 -14.19 -2.58 -18.93
C LYS A 28 -15.16 -3.43 -18.11
N ASN A 29 -14.63 -4.33 -17.29
CA ASN A 29 -15.39 -5.11 -16.32
C ASN A 29 -15.57 -4.30 -15.03
N LYS A 30 -16.80 -3.83 -14.81
CA LYS A 30 -17.16 -3.01 -13.64
C LYS A 30 -17.10 -3.75 -12.30
N PHE A 31 -17.31 -5.07 -12.31
CA PHE A 31 -17.10 -5.87 -11.11
C PHE A 31 -15.63 -5.91 -10.71
N LYS A 32 -14.74 -6.16 -11.68
CA LYS A 32 -13.28 -6.17 -11.46
C LYS A 32 -12.78 -4.81 -10.99
N GLU A 33 -13.26 -3.74 -11.62
CA GLU A 33 -12.97 -2.37 -11.20
C GLU A 33 -13.37 -2.12 -9.74
N ALA A 34 -14.61 -2.45 -9.35
CA ALA A 34 -15.11 -2.28 -8.00
C ALA A 34 -14.32 -3.12 -6.98
N PHE A 35 -14.01 -4.38 -7.32
CA PHE A 35 -13.23 -5.27 -6.47
C PHE A 35 -11.82 -4.74 -6.21
N ILE A 36 -11.10 -4.32 -7.25
CA ILE A 36 -9.74 -3.75 -7.12
C ILE A 36 -9.77 -2.48 -6.28
N ARG A 37 -10.74 -1.59 -6.53
CA ARG A 37 -10.93 -0.37 -5.72
C ARG A 37 -11.16 -0.69 -4.25
N HIS A 38 -12.02 -1.67 -3.95
CA HIS A 38 -12.30 -2.09 -2.58
C HIS A 38 -11.04 -2.65 -1.88
N LYS A 39 -10.31 -3.54 -2.56
CA LYS A 39 -9.08 -4.14 -2.01
C LYS A 39 -8.01 -3.09 -1.77
N MET A 40 -7.84 -2.14 -2.68
CA MET A 40 -6.89 -1.05 -2.49
C MET A 40 -7.26 -0.17 -1.29
N ASN A 41 -8.52 0.24 -1.19
CA ASN A 41 -8.95 1.04 -0.03
C ASN A 41 -8.65 0.32 1.29
N LYS A 42 -8.81 -1.01 1.33
CA LYS A 42 -8.42 -1.81 2.50
C LYS A 42 -6.92 -1.78 2.78
N VAL A 43 -6.08 -1.93 1.75
CA VAL A 43 -4.62 -1.79 1.91
C VAL A 43 -4.26 -0.40 2.43
N LEU A 44 -4.82 0.67 1.86
CA LEU A 44 -4.53 2.04 2.27
C LEU A 44 -4.95 2.31 3.72
N THR A 45 -6.16 1.91 4.11
CA THR A 45 -6.62 2.04 5.49
C THR A 45 -5.70 1.29 6.45
N LEU A 46 -5.39 0.02 6.16
CA LEU A 46 -4.52 -0.77 7.02
C LEU A 46 -3.09 -0.25 7.03
N ALA A 47 -2.55 0.24 5.91
CA ALA A 47 -1.22 0.83 5.86
C ALA A 47 -1.14 2.10 6.71
N ASN A 48 -2.13 2.98 6.62
CA ASN A 48 -2.20 4.17 7.46
C ASN A 48 -2.34 3.81 8.95
N ASP A 49 -3.17 2.83 9.28
CA ASP A 49 -3.40 2.44 10.68
C ASP A 49 -2.22 1.68 11.30
N LEU A 50 -1.49 0.91 10.49
CA LEU A 50 -0.43 -0.01 10.98
C LEU A 50 0.98 0.54 10.79
N LEU A 51 1.25 1.29 9.73
CA LEU A 51 2.60 1.76 9.39
C LEU A 51 2.87 3.20 9.86
N ILE A 52 1.83 3.91 10.29
CA ILE A 52 1.92 5.25 10.87
C ILE A 52 1.55 5.14 12.35
N ASN A 53 2.41 5.66 13.22
CA ASN A 53 2.17 5.71 14.65
C ASN A 53 1.26 6.89 15.01
N ASN A 54 0.77 6.91 16.25
CA ASN A 54 -0.14 7.96 16.74
C ASN A 54 0.45 9.38 16.78
N LYS A 55 1.75 9.55 16.51
CA LYS A 55 2.43 10.85 16.38
C LYS A 55 2.65 11.26 14.92
N GLY A 56 2.12 10.50 13.96
CA GLY A 56 2.32 10.72 12.53
C GLY A 56 3.70 10.28 12.02
N GLY A 57 4.50 9.58 12.84
CA GLY A 57 5.78 9.02 12.43
C GLY A 57 5.65 7.57 11.96
N CYS A 58 6.74 6.99 11.46
CA CYS A 58 6.75 5.59 11.02
C CYS A 58 6.63 4.62 12.21
N ASN A 59 5.89 3.54 12.01
CA ASN A 59 5.85 2.39 12.91
C ASN A 59 6.87 1.33 12.45
N TRP A 60 8.12 1.48 12.90
CA TRP A 60 9.25 0.68 12.42
C TRP A 60 9.09 -0.84 12.64
N ASP A 61 8.49 -1.27 13.76
CA ASP A 61 8.28 -2.70 14.04
C ASP A 61 7.38 -3.37 12.98
N ASN A 62 6.31 -2.68 12.59
CA ASN A 62 5.41 -3.17 11.54
C ASN A 62 6.02 -3.03 10.14
N ILE A 63 6.88 -2.04 9.93
CA ILE A 63 7.63 -1.87 8.68
C ILE A 63 8.60 -3.03 8.49
N GLU A 64 9.40 -3.35 9.49
CA GLU A 64 10.35 -4.48 9.47
C GLU A 64 9.61 -5.80 9.19
N THR A 65 8.43 -5.99 9.78
CA THR A 65 7.57 -7.15 9.49
C THR A 65 7.16 -7.24 8.01
N LEU A 66 6.91 -6.12 7.33
CA LEU A 66 6.62 -6.11 5.89
C LEU A 66 7.86 -6.35 5.03
N GLU A 67 9.00 -5.81 5.46
CA GLU A 67 10.29 -6.04 4.81
C GLU A 67 10.70 -7.51 4.87
N ASP A 68 10.50 -8.16 6.02
CA ASP A 68 10.67 -9.61 6.20
C ASP A 68 9.72 -10.43 5.31
N ALA A 69 8.53 -9.90 5.02
CA ALA A 69 7.59 -10.49 4.07
C ALA A 69 7.96 -10.24 2.59
N GLY A 70 9.07 -9.53 2.33
CA GLY A 70 9.62 -9.28 1.00
C GLY A 70 9.11 -7.99 0.33
N TYR A 71 8.43 -7.11 1.07
CA TYR A 71 7.97 -5.82 0.56
C TYR A 71 8.93 -4.70 0.92
N HIS A 72 9.33 -3.88 -0.06
CA HIS A 72 10.15 -2.72 0.23
C HIS A 72 9.31 -1.58 0.80
N ILE A 73 9.64 -1.05 1.98
CA ILE A 73 8.94 0.09 2.56
C ILE A 73 9.88 1.30 2.59
N GLY A 74 9.40 2.46 2.15
CA GLY A 74 10.23 3.65 2.07
C GLY A 74 9.44 4.94 1.96
N PRO A 75 10.14 6.10 1.92
CA PRO A 75 9.50 7.38 1.62
C PRO A 75 9.09 7.43 0.15
N GLY A 76 7.86 7.85 -0.12
CA GLY A 76 7.42 8.28 -1.45
C GLY A 76 7.81 9.74 -1.69
N GLU A 77 7.31 10.62 -0.84
CA GLU A 77 7.70 12.02 -0.76
C GLU A 77 8.27 12.30 0.64
N GLN A 78 9.34 13.09 0.72
CA GLN A 78 10.01 13.41 1.96
C GLN A 78 10.30 14.91 2.03
N ASP A 79 10.08 15.52 3.19
CA ASP A 79 10.47 16.89 3.49
C ASP A 79 11.50 16.94 4.63
N ARG A 80 11.78 18.15 5.13
CA ARG A 80 12.74 18.36 6.22
C ARG A 80 12.30 17.79 7.58
N PHE A 81 11.03 17.41 7.72
CA PHE A 81 10.41 16.88 8.94
C PHE A 81 10.20 15.36 8.90
N GLY A 82 10.31 14.74 7.73
CA GLY A 82 10.24 13.29 7.57
C GLY A 82 9.47 12.89 6.32
N TRP A 83 8.88 11.71 6.36
CA TRP A 83 8.08 11.19 5.25
C TRP A 83 6.76 11.98 5.18
N VAL A 84 6.47 12.53 4.01
CA VAL A 84 5.16 13.12 3.68
C VAL A 84 4.21 12.02 3.22
N THR A 85 4.72 11.08 2.43
CA THR A 85 4.02 9.84 2.05
C THR A 85 4.97 8.65 2.18
N GLY A 86 4.43 7.48 2.52
CA GLY A 86 5.14 6.21 2.45
C GLY A 86 4.78 5.43 1.19
N ILE A 87 5.66 4.51 0.80
CA ILE A 87 5.43 3.55 -0.28
C ILE A 87 5.57 2.12 0.21
N ILE A 88 4.72 1.24 -0.30
CA ILE A 88 4.88 -0.21 -0.26
C ILE A 88 5.25 -0.66 -1.67
N GLY A 89 6.53 -0.97 -1.88
CA GLY A 89 7.07 -1.48 -3.13
C GLY A 89 6.70 -2.95 -3.31
N THR A 90 6.02 -3.24 -4.42
CA THR A 90 5.59 -4.61 -4.78
C THR A 90 6.12 -5.00 -6.15
N SER A 91 5.95 -6.27 -6.54
CA SER A 91 6.31 -6.74 -7.89
C SER A 91 5.52 -6.05 -9.01
N LYS A 92 4.40 -5.39 -8.67
CA LYS A 92 3.51 -4.71 -9.61
C LYS A 92 3.70 -3.20 -9.63
N GLY A 93 4.54 -2.64 -8.75
CA GLY A 93 4.76 -1.21 -8.57
C GLY A 93 4.49 -0.76 -7.14
N ASP A 94 4.48 0.55 -6.92
CA ASP A 94 4.41 1.12 -5.59
C ASP A 94 2.97 1.46 -5.18
N ILE A 95 2.63 1.15 -3.93
CA ILE A 95 1.39 1.59 -3.29
C ILE A 95 1.75 2.75 -2.35
N VAL A 96 1.24 3.95 -2.65
CA VAL A 96 1.46 5.15 -1.84
C VAL A 96 0.45 5.21 -0.70
N PHE A 97 0.90 5.46 0.53
CA PHE A 97 0.10 5.67 1.75
C PHE A 97 0.61 6.90 2.51
N GLY A 98 -0.10 7.35 3.55
CA GLY A 98 0.16 8.64 4.22
C GLY A 98 -1.01 9.60 4.13
#